data_AF-A0A2S8NSR0-F1
#
_entry.id   AF-A0A2S8NSR0-F1
#
_cell.length_a   1.000
_cell.length_b   1.000
_cell.length_c   1.000
_cell.angle_alpha   90.00
_cell.angle_beta   90.00
_cell.angle_gamma   90.00
#
_symmetry.space_group_name_H-M   'P 1'
#
loop_
_entity.id
_entity.type
_entity.pdbx_description
1 polymer ?
#
loop_
_entity_poly.entity_id
_entity_poly.type
_entity_poly.pdbx_seq_one_letter_code
_entity_poly.pdbx_strand_id
1 'polypeptide(L)'
;EELKELKEKNKIDTADENIKNNLEWIAPQEKPFNTVDNKWYYVVWRSNEKDNWRIVKFKNINNLEEGKKYNIDKLNDDTLDMYYIKGETNQLLTVYDSKRKLIIPWNNKFENGAFPPLKKWIKSVYRWNLDTQEPDLIIDNDGNVKVNGE
;
A
#
# COMPACT_ATOMS: atom_id res chain seq x y z
N GLU A 1 -19.92 5.92 -8.15
CA GLU A 1 -20.27 4.51 -8.46
C GLU A 1 -19.03 3.65 -8.58
N GLU A 2 -18.09 4.01 -9.46
CA GLU A 2 -16.86 3.26 -9.76
C GLU A 2 -15.98 2.87 -8.56
N LEU A 3 -15.71 3.78 -7.60
CA LEU A 3 -14.89 3.45 -6.42
C LEU A 3 -15.57 2.40 -5.52
N LYS A 4 -16.89 2.44 -5.37
CA LYS A 4 -17.63 1.48 -4.55
C LYS A 4 -17.53 0.09 -5.17
N GLU A 5 -17.70 -0.02 -6.48
CA GLU A 5 -17.53 -1.28 -7.21
C GLU A 5 -16.10 -1.82 -7.13
N LEU A 6 -15.10 -0.94 -7.22
CA LEU A 6 -13.69 -1.34 -7.05
C LEU A 6 -13.43 -1.89 -5.65
N LYS A 7 -13.94 -1.23 -4.60
CA LYS A 7 -13.82 -1.72 -3.22
C LYS A 7 -14.44 -3.09 -3.05
N GLU A 8 -15.66 -3.30 -3.56
CA GLU A 8 -16.32 -4.60 -3.51
C GLU A 8 -15.52 -5.69 -4.25
N LYS A 9 -14.96 -5.39 -5.42
CA LYS A 9 -14.13 -6.34 -6.18
C LYS A 9 -12.81 -6.71 -5.51
N ASN A 10 -12.27 -5.83 -4.67
CA ASN A 10 -10.98 -6.05 -4.00
C ASN A 10 -11.14 -6.55 -2.56
N LYS A 11 -12.37 -6.83 -2.09
CA LYS A 11 -12.58 -7.51 -0.82
C LYS A 11 -11.91 -8.87 -0.84
N ILE A 12 -11.30 -9.21 0.30
CA ILE A 12 -10.71 -10.53 0.49
C ILE A 12 -11.84 -11.53 0.70
N ASP A 13 -11.71 -12.68 0.05
CA ASP A 13 -12.59 -13.82 0.30
C ASP A 13 -12.14 -14.52 1.58
N THR A 14 -12.93 -14.41 2.64
CA THR A 14 -12.64 -14.95 3.97
C THR A 14 -13.95 -15.29 4.68
N ALA A 15 -13.92 -16.33 5.50
CA ALA A 15 -15.05 -16.72 6.34
C ALA A 15 -15.16 -15.84 7.60
N ASP A 16 -14.06 -15.21 8.02
CA ASP A 16 -14.04 -14.29 9.16
C ASP A 16 -14.79 -12.98 8.85
N GLU A 17 -16.00 -12.84 9.39
CA GLU A 17 -16.83 -11.65 9.24
C GLU A 17 -16.17 -10.38 9.80
N ASN A 18 -15.32 -10.50 10.82
CA ASN A 18 -14.62 -9.37 11.40
C ASN A 18 -13.58 -8.82 10.41
N ILE A 19 -12.82 -9.70 9.74
CA ILE A 19 -11.89 -9.31 8.69
C ILE A 19 -12.65 -8.71 7.50
N LYS A 20 -13.70 -9.40 7.05
CA LYS A 20 -14.51 -8.99 5.89
C LYS A 20 -15.12 -7.59 6.03
N ASN A 21 -15.51 -7.21 7.25
CA ASN A 21 -16.16 -5.93 7.51
C ASN A 21 -15.18 -4.79 7.85
N ASN A 22 -13.98 -5.11 8.34
CA ASN A 22 -13.07 -4.09 8.88
C ASN A 22 -11.72 -3.98 8.16
N LEU A 23 -11.38 -4.92 7.26
CA LEU A 23 -10.24 -4.80 6.38
C LEU A 23 -10.66 -4.18 5.05
N GLU A 24 -10.29 -2.92 4.86
CA GLU A 24 -10.74 -2.11 3.75
C GLU A 24 -9.65 -1.97 2.69
N TRP A 25 -9.98 -2.27 1.42
CA TRP A 25 -9.11 -1.92 0.30
C TRP A 25 -9.12 -0.41 0.06
N ILE A 26 -7.93 0.17 -0.09
CA ILE A 26 -7.74 1.61 -0.24
C ILE A 26 -7.23 1.93 -1.65
N ALA A 27 -7.92 2.86 -2.30
CA ALA A 27 -7.53 3.36 -3.59
C ALA A 27 -6.57 4.56 -3.46
N PRO A 28 -5.62 4.77 -4.41
CA PRO A 28 -4.71 5.90 -4.36
C PRO A 28 -5.41 7.27 -4.33
N GLN A 29 -6.58 7.41 -4.98
CA GLN A 29 -7.34 8.67 -5.01
C GLN A 29 -7.92 9.07 -3.65
N GLU A 30 -8.02 8.15 -2.68
CA GLU A 30 -8.54 8.42 -1.35
C GLU A 30 -7.51 9.14 -0.46
N LYS A 31 -6.23 9.13 -0.85
CA LYS A 31 -5.12 9.78 -0.14
C LYS A 31 -5.14 9.46 1.38
N PRO A 32 -5.06 8.17 1.77
CA PRO A 32 -5.25 7.76 3.17
C PRO A 32 -4.19 8.32 4.13
N PHE A 33 -3.03 8.74 3.63
CA PHE A 33 -1.90 9.19 4.43
C PHE A 33 -1.84 10.72 4.60
N ASN A 34 -2.93 11.44 4.30
CA ASN A 34 -3.02 12.87 4.56
C ASN A 34 -3.04 13.21 6.07
N THR A 35 -3.38 12.24 6.91
CA THR A 35 -3.45 12.38 8.36
C THR A 35 -2.85 11.14 9.03
N VAL A 36 -2.27 11.33 10.21
CA VAL A 36 -1.93 10.21 11.10
C VAL A 36 -3.23 9.68 11.70
N ASP A 37 -3.56 8.42 11.42
CA ASP A 37 -4.81 7.78 11.86
C ASP A 37 -4.59 6.60 12.83
N ASN A 38 -3.32 6.28 13.14
CA ASN A 38 -2.93 5.19 14.03
C ASN A 38 -3.48 3.81 13.58
N LYS A 39 -3.82 3.65 12.30
CA LYS A 39 -4.31 2.38 11.73
C LYS A 39 -3.17 1.54 11.18
N TRP A 40 -3.41 0.23 11.13
CA TRP A 40 -2.52 -0.72 10.47
C TRP A 40 -2.82 -0.76 8.97
N TYR A 41 -1.76 -0.69 8.18
CA TYR A 41 -1.81 -0.79 6.73
C TYR A 41 -1.02 -1.99 6.26
N TYR A 42 -1.57 -2.66 5.25
CA TYR A 42 -0.93 -3.76 4.54
C TYR A 42 -0.71 -3.33 3.10
N VAL A 43 0.51 -3.53 2.60
CA VAL A 43 0.88 -3.17 1.23
C VAL A 43 1.42 -4.40 0.54
N VAL A 44 0.79 -4.78 -0.57
CA VAL A 44 1.34 -5.77 -1.49
C VAL A 44 2.20 -5.04 -2.50
N TRP A 45 3.51 -5.28 -2.44
CA TRP A 45 4.47 -4.59 -3.30
C TRP A 45 5.58 -5.52 -3.79
N ARG A 46 6.35 -5.05 -4.76
CA ARG A 46 7.59 -5.69 -5.24
C ARG A 46 8.58 -4.64 -5.72
N SER A 47 9.86 -4.97 -5.67
CA SER A 47 10.96 -4.10 -6.10
C SER A 47 11.00 -3.93 -7.62
N ASN A 48 10.85 -5.00 -8.39
CA ASN A 48 10.73 -4.92 -9.84
C ASN A 48 9.81 -6.00 -10.44
N GLU A 49 9.59 -5.94 -11.76
CA GLU A 49 8.65 -6.83 -12.47
C GLU A 49 8.99 -8.32 -12.41
N LYS A 50 10.25 -8.66 -12.14
CA LYS A 50 10.74 -10.05 -12.03
C LYS A 50 10.74 -10.55 -10.59
N ASP A 51 10.57 -9.66 -9.61
CA ASP A 51 10.54 -10.06 -8.22
C ASP A 51 9.14 -10.55 -7.84
N ASN A 52 9.11 -11.48 -6.90
CA ASN A 52 7.86 -11.95 -6.31
C ASN A 52 7.20 -10.81 -5.54
N TRP A 53 5.87 -10.80 -5.55
CA TRP A 53 5.10 -9.97 -4.65
C TRP A 53 5.44 -10.33 -3.20
N ARG A 54 5.35 -9.34 -2.32
CA ARG A 54 5.35 -9.54 -0.87
C ARG A 54 4.32 -8.62 -0.22
N ILE A 55 3.79 -9.07 0.90
CA ILE A 55 2.95 -8.26 1.77
C ILE A 55 3.79 -7.74 2.92
N VAL A 56 3.64 -6.45 3.22
CA VAL A 56 4.25 -5.83 4.40
C VAL A 56 3.22 -5.05 5.17
N LYS A 57 3.41 -4.97 6.48
CA LYS A 57 2.51 -4.30 7.42
C LYS A 57 3.24 -3.17 8.13
N PHE A 58 2.60 -2.00 8.23
CA PHE A 58 3.11 -0.88 9.01
C PHE A 58 1.97 -0.11 9.69
N LYS A 59 2.30 0.63 10.74
CA LYS A 59 1.34 1.49 11.44
C LYS A 59 1.50 2.93 10.97
N ASN A 60 0.41 3.59 10.60
CA ASN A 60 0.43 5.00 10.20
C ASN A 60 0.44 5.90 11.44
N ILE A 61 1.61 5.99 12.08
CA ILE A 61 1.85 6.79 13.30
C ILE A 61 2.80 7.97 13.07
N ASN A 62 3.50 7.99 11.93
CA ASN A 62 4.53 8.97 11.66
C ASN A 62 3.92 10.21 11.01
N ASN A 63 4.15 11.37 11.63
CA ASN A 63 3.93 12.67 11.00
C ASN A 63 5.29 13.18 10.51
N LEU A 64 5.59 12.97 9.24
CA LEU A 64 6.88 13.34 8.68
C LEU A 64 6.97 14.86 8.48
N GLU A 65 8.17 15.41 8.61
CA GLU A 65 8.48 16.77 8.12
C GLU A 65 8.76 16.73 6.61
N GLU A 66 8.58 17.86 5.94
CA GLU A 66 8.88 18.00 4.52
C GLU A 66 10.33 17.57 4.20
N GLY A 67 10.49 16.73 3.20
CA GLY A 67 11.78 16.14 2.80
C GLY A 67 12.24 14.97 3.66
N LYS A 68 11.50 14.56 4.70
CA LYS A 68 11.79 13.38 5.52
C LYS A 68 11.05 12.16 5.03
N LYS A 69 11.69 11.02 5.25
CA LYS A 69 11.29 9.70 4.78
C LYS A 69 11.35 8.68 5.91
N TYR A 70 10.38 7.78 5.96
CA TYR A 70 10.34 6.63 6.85
C TYR A 70 10.32 5.34 6.02
N ASN A 71 11.33 4.50 6.20
CA ASN A 71 11.42 3.23 5.51
C ASN A 71 10.42 2.23 6.13
N ILE A 72 9.49 1.75 5.31
CA ILE A 72 8.56 0.68 5.68
C ILE A 72 9.24 -0.66 5.44
N ASP A 73 9.90 -0.79 4.30
CA ASP A 73 10.50 -2.05 3.89
C ASP A 73 11.59 -1.87 2.84
N LYS A 74 12.45 -2.87 2.71
CA LYS A 74 13.50 -2.95 1.70
C LYS A 74 13.47 -4.33 1.04
N LEU A 75 13.56 -4.33 -0.29
CA LEU A 75 13.68 -5.55 -1.09
C LEU A 75 14.74 -5.29 -2.16
N ASN A 76 15.84 -6.06 -2.10
CA ASN A 76 17.06 -5.77 -2.85
C ASN A 76 17.55 -4.35 -2.55
N ASP A 77 17.79 -3.52 -3.58
CA ASP A 77 18.20 -2.12 -3.44
C ASP A 77 17.02 -1.13 -3.46
N ASP A 78 15.80 -1.63 -3.67
CA ASP A 78 14.59 -0.83 -3.74
C ASP A 78 13.91 -0.74 -2.38
N THR A 79 13.17 0.34 -2.14
CA THR A 79 12.52 0.58 -0.84
C THR A 79 11.07 0.97 -0.99
N LEU A 80 10.24 0.51 -0.05
CA LEU A 80 8.88 1.01 0.16
C LEU A 80 8.91 1.94 1.36
N ASP A 81 8.35 3.14 1.19
CA ASP A 81 8.54 4.19 2.18
C ASP A 81 7.35 5.14 2.27
N MET A 82 7.15 5.69 3.46
CA MET A 82 6.44 6.95 3.61
C MET A 82 7.40 8.09 3.32
N TYR A 83 7.02 9.01 2.44
CA TYR A 83 7.85 10.17 2.10
C TYR A 83 7.01 11.44 2.00
N TYR A 84 7.39 12.46 2.76
CA TYR A 84 6.88 13.82 2.55
C TYR A 84 7.75 14.49 1.47
N ILE A 85 7.32 14.40 0.22
CA ILE A 85 8.00 15.01 -0.92
C ILE A 85 7.91 16.54 -0.81
N LYS A 86 9.01 17.25 -1.12
CA LYS A 86 9.02 18.71 -1.11
C LYS A 86 7.99 19.28 -2.08
N GLY A 87 7.17 20.22 -1.62
CA GLY A 87 6.09 20.83 -2.40
C GLY A 87 4.80 20.00 -2.52
N GLU A 88 4.74 18.79 -1.94
CA GLU A 88 3.47 18.09 -1.73
C GLU A 88 2.77 18.61 -0.48
N THR A 89 1.46 18.40 -0.37
CA THR A 89 0.71 18.85 0.81
C THR A 89 0.83 17.89 1.98
N ASN A 90 1.12 16.60 1.71
CA ASN A 90 1.11 15.53 2.69
C ASN A 90 2.16 14.45 2.35
N GLN A 91 2.42 13.57 3.31
CA GLN A 91 3.22 12.37 3.07
C GLN A 91 2.52 11.37 2.15
N LEU A 92 3.30 10.70 1.31
CA LEU A 92 2.83 9.74 0.32
C LEU A 92 3.53 8.39 0.54
N LEU A 93 2.82 7.32 0.24
CA LEU A 93 3.44 6.01 0.06
C LEU A 93 4.23 6.05 -1.25
N THR A 94 5.48 5.58 -1.22
CA THR A 94 6.39 5.67 -2.37
C THR A 94 7.20 4.40 -2.52
N VAL A 95 7.58 4.10 -3.76
CA VAL A 95 8.60 3.09 -4.07
C VAL A 95 9.82 3.80 -4.64
N TYR A 96 10.99 3.53 -4.07
CA TYR A 96 12.26 3.93 -4.67
C TYR A 96 12.78 2.83 -5.58
N ASP A 97 12.85 3.11 -6.87
CA ASP A 97 13.49 2.25 -7.87
C ASP A 97 14.96 2.68 -7.98
N SER A 98 15.84 1.90 -7.38
CA SER A 98 17.28 2.12 -7.34
C SER A 98 17.94 2.05 -8.72
N LYS A 99 17.44 1.16 -9.61
CA LYS A 99 17.97 0.97 -10.97
C LYS A 99 17.74 2.22 -11.80
N ARG A 100 16.55 2.82 -11.68
CA ARG A 100 16.17 4.05 -12.39
C ARG A 100 16.53 5.31 -11.61
N LYS A 101 16.87 5.19 -10.33
CA LYS A 101 17.06 6.29 -9.37
C LYS A 101 15.82 7.18 -9.29
N LEU A 102 14.64 6.57 -9.22
CA LEU A 102 13.35 7.26 -9.24
C LEU A 102 12.57 7.02 -7.96
N ILE A 103 11.85 8.05 -7.51
CA ILE A 103 10.83 7.95 -6.48
C ILE A 103 9.48 7.90 -7.20
N ILE A 104 8.74 6.83 -6.97
CA ILE A 104 7.47 6.55 -7.61
C ILE A 104 6.37 6.70 -6.54
N PRO A 105 5.63 7.83 -6.53
CA PRO A 105 4.59 8.04 -5.54
C PRO A 105 3.32 7.26 -5.88
N TRP A 106 2.75 6.61 -4.88
CA TRP A 106 1.46 5.93 -4.96
C TRP A 106 0.34 6.96 -5.05
N ASN A 107 -0.01 7.36 -6.26
CA ASN A 107 -1.07 8.32 -6.54
C ASN A 107 -1.89 7.91 -7.79
N ASN A 108 -3.03 8.54 -8.03
CA ASN A 108 -3.90 8.17 -9.17
C ASN A 108 -3.43 8.73 -10.53
N LYS A 109 -2.40 9.59 -10.56
CA LYS A 109 -1.99 10.32 -11.77
C LYS A 109 -1.17 9.49 -12.76
N PHE A 110 -0.56 8.40 -12.31
CA PHE A 110 0.33 7.56 -13.13
C PHE A 110 -0.28 6.23 -13.57
N GLU A 111 -1.62 6.09 -13.54
CA GLU A 111 -2.26 4.87 -14.07
C GLU A 111 -2.23 4.81 -15.62
N ASN A 112 -2.28 5.96 -16.31
CA ASN A 112 -2.52 6.01 -17.77
C ASN A 112 -1.55 6.91 -18.58
N GLY A 113 -0.47 7.44 -18.00
CA GLY A 113 0.45 8.36 -18.68
C GLY A 113 1.91 8.15 -18.30
N ALA A 114 2.78 8.12 -19.31
CA ALA A 114 4.22 7.84 -19.34
C ALA A 114 5.01 7.81 -18.02
N PHE A 115 5.91 6.82 -17.92
CA PHE A 115 6.58 6.22 -16.74
C PHE A 115 5.77 5.06 -16.15
N PRO A 116 6.43 3.95 -15.75
CA PRO A 116 5.74 2.66 -15.73
C PRO A 116 4.52 2.69 -14.80
N PRO A 117 3.42 2.02 -15.15
CA PRO A 117 2.19 2.12 -14.38
C PRO A 117 2.42 1.67 -12.93
N LEU A 118 1.85 2.40 -11.98
CA LEU A 118 1.97 2.12 -10.54
C LEU A 118 1.62 0.69 -10.13
N LYS A 119 0.67 0.08 -10.84
CA LYS A 119 0.27 -1.33 -10.70
C LYS A 119 1.44 -2.31 -10.85
N LYS A 120 2.59 -1.87 -11.38
CA LYS A 120 3.80 -2.68 -11.49
C LYS A 120 4.53 -2.88 -10.16
N TRP A 121 4.46 -1.95 -9.21
CA TRP A 121 5.19 -2.04 -7.94
C TRP A 121 4.30 -2.16 -6.72
N ILE A 122 3.12 -1.52 -6.72
CA ILE A 122 2.14 -1.67 -5.64
C ILE A 122 0.90 -2.28 -6.26
N LYS A 123 0.54 -3.48 -5.80
CA LYS A 123 -0.63 -4.22 -6.29
C LYS A 123 -1.89 -3.81 -5.53
N SER A 124 -1.82 -3.71 -4.21
CA SER A 124 -2.96 -3.38 -3.35
C SER A 124 -2.52 -2.81 -2.02
N VAL A 125 -3.37 -1.98 -1.43
CA VAL A 125 -3.22 -1.46 -0.07
C VAL A 125 -4.50 -1.74 0.70
N TYR A 126 -4.36 -2.28 1.90
CA TYR A 126 -5.48 -2.52 2.82
C TYR A 126 -5.26 -1.78 4.12
N ARG A 127 -6.34 -1.31 4.75
CA ARG A 127 -6.36 -0.70 6.07
C ARG A 127 -7.21 -1.52 7.02
N TRP A 128 -6.68 -1.80 8.20
CA TRP A 128 -7.46 -2.36 9.29
C TRP A 128 -8.16 -1.24 10.08
N ASN A 129 -9.49 -1.25 10.10
CA ASN A 129 -10.29 -0.16 10.66
C ASN A 129 -10.52 -0.25 12.17
N LEU A 130 -10.27 -1.41 12.79
CA LEU A 130 -10.41 -1.58 14.24
C LEU A 130 -9.11 -1.28 14.98
N ASP A 131 -9.25 -1.01 16.28
CA ASP A 131 -8.15 -0.86 17.23
C ASP A 131 -7.85 -2.18 17.98
N THR A 132 -8.42 -3.29 17.50
CA THR A 132 -8.20 -4.65 17.98
C THR A 132 -7.06 -5.33 17.22
N GLN A 133 -6.71 -6.55 17.65
CA GLN A 133 -5.73 -7.39 16.96
C GLN A 133 -6.03 -7.46 15.46
N GLU A 134 -5.05 -7.03 14.67
CA GLU A 134 -5.10 -7.06 13.22
C GLU A 134 -4.90 -8.48 12.67
N PRO A 135 -5.45 -8.79 11.49
CA PRO A 135 -5.36 -10.14 10.92
C PRO A 135 -3.95 -10.48 10.47
N ASP A 136 -3.63 -11.78 10.48
CA ASP A 136 -2.43 -12.28 9.82
C ASP A 136 -2.73 -12.52 8.33
N LEU A 137 -2.10 -11.72 7.47
CA LEU A 137 -2.35 -11.73 6.03
C LEU A 137 -1.14 -12.28 5.29
N ILE A 138 -1.41 -13.22 4.39
CA ILE A 138 -0.44 -13.79 3.45
C ILE A 138 -0.86 -13.44 2.02
N ILE A 139 -0.01 -13.79 1.06
CA ILE A 139 -0.32 -13.65 -0.37
C ILE A 139 -0.03 -14.97 -1.09
N ASP A 140 -0.75 -15.21 -2.17
CA ASP A 140 -0.39 -16.26 -3.14
C ASP A 140 0.72 -15.79 -4.10
N ASN A 141 1.14 -16.69 -5.01
CA ASN A 141 2.18 -16.41 -6.01
C ASN A 141 1.81 -15.27 -6.97
N ASP A 142 0.51 -15.02 -7.17
CA ASP A 142 0.03 -13.93 -8.00
C ASP A 142 -0.02 -12.61 -7.23
N GLY A 143 0.15 -12.62 -5.91
CA GLY A 143 0.07 -11.46 -5.03
C GLY A 143 -1.36 -11.14 -4.59
N ASN A 144 -2.29 -12.09 -4.65
CA ASN A 144 -3.63 -11.92 -4.08
C ASN A 144 -3.57 -12.19 -2.57
N VAL A 145 -4.21 -11.33 -1.78
CA VAL A 145 -4.17 -11.41 -0.32
C VAL A 145 -5.15 -12.45 0.19
N LYS A 146 -4.71 -13.21 1.20
CA LYS A 146 -5.50 -14.22 1.93
C LYS A 146 -5.26 -14.10 3.43
N VAL A 147 -6.19 -14.63 4.22
CA VAL A 147 -6.01 -14.77 5.66
C VAL A 147 -5.18 -16.01 5.94
N ASN A 148 -4.16 -15.91 6.78
CA ASN A 148 -3.32 -17.06 7.10
C ASN A 148 -4.10 -18.09 7.92
N GLY A 149 -4.11 -19.35 7.48
CA GLY A 149 -4.83 -20.44 8.15
C GLY A 149 -6.27 -20.68 7.67
N GLU A 150 -6.75 -19.91 6.68
CA GLU A 150 -7.94 -20.23 5.87
C GLU A 150 -7.53 -20.77 4.50
#